data_AF-A0A242CDT3-F1
#
_entry.id   AF-A0A242CDT3-F1
#
_cell.length_a   1.000
_cell.length_b   1.000
_cell.length_c   1.000
_cell.angle_alpha   90.00
_cell.angle_beta   90.00
_cell.angle_gamma   90.00
#
_symmetry.space_group_name_H-M   'P 1'
#
loop_
_entity.id
_entity.type
_entity.pdbx_description
1 polymer ?
#
loop_
_entity_poly.entity_id
_entity_poly.type
_entity_poly.pdbx_seq_one_letter_code
_entity_poly.pdbx_strand_id
1 'polypeptide(L)' 'MDKEGEPNSSADLLNDDGSVKQRRYYGPDGLPIEDIDYNHPDDGTHEFPHRHKWDWNKKIPRQKGEW' A
#
# COMPACT_ATOMS: atom_id res chain seq x y z
N MET A 1 6.43 2.53 -6.43
CA MET A 1 6.12 3.64 -5.52
C MET A 1 7.35 3.97 -4.72
N ASP A 2 7.53 5.25 -4.43
CA ASP A 2 8.66 5.73 -3.66
C ASP A 2 8.57 5.32 -2.19
N LYS A 3 9.73 5.37 -1.52
CA LYS A 3 9.86 5.03 -0.10
C LYS A 3 9.23 6.08 0.81
N GLU A 4 9.14 7.32 0.33
CA GLU A 4 8.60 8.50 1.00
C GLU A 4 7.69 9.26 0.02
N GLY A 5 6.73 10.01 0.55
CA GLY A 5 5.79 10.83 -0.21
C GLY A 5 5.56 12.18 0.45
N GLU A 6 4.67 12.98 -0.14
CA GLU A 6 4.27 14.24 0.47
C GLU A 6 3.57 13.98 1.82
N PRO A 7 3.87 14.72 2.89
CA PRO A 7 3.19 14.58 4.17
C PRO A 7 1.67 14.62 4.06
N ASN A 8 0.99 13.71 4.75
CA ASN A 8 -0.49 13.60 4.77
C ASN A 8 -1.13 13.45 3.37
N SER A 9 -0.43 12.82 2.44
CA SER A 9 -0.91 12.60 1.07
C SER A 9 -1.18 11.13 0.77
N SER A 10 -1.60 10.87 -0.47
CA SER A 10 -1.65 9.52 -1.03
C SER A 10 -1.16 9.51 -2.47
N ALA A 11 -0.63 8.37 -2.90
CA ALA A 11 -0.27 8.14 -4.30
C ALA A 11 -0.91 6.83 -4.80
N ASP A 12 -1.15 6.76 -6.11
CA ASP A 12 -1.66 5.57 -6.79
C ASP A 12 -0.60 4.95 -7.70
N LEU A 13 -0.50 3.64 -7.64
CA LEU A 13 0.21 2.82 -8.61
C LEU A 13 -0.86 2.27 -9.54
N LEU A 14 -0.74 2.57 -10.83
CA LEU A 14 -1.71 2.15 -11.83
C LEU A 14 -1.24 0.87 -12.54
N ASN A 15 -2.22 0.10 -13.01
CA ASN A 15 -2.03 -0.91 -14.04
C ASN A 15 -1.90 -0.26 -15.42
N ASP A 16 -1.49 -1.06 -16.41
CA ASP A 16 -1.34 -0.60 -17.80
C ASP A 16 -2.65 -0.08 -18.41
N ASP A 17 -3.80 -0.59 -17.93
CA ASP A 17 -5.15 -0.15 -18.34
C ASP A 17 -5.64 1.11 -17.59
N GLY A 18 -4.83 1.65 -16.69
CA GLY A 18 -5.15 2.83 -15.88
C GLY A 18 -5.98 2.54 -14.62
N SER A 19 -6.36 1.28 -14.36
CA SER A 19 -6.98 0.91 -13.09
C SER A 19 -5.98 1.00 -11.93
N VAL A 20 -6.46 1.29 -10.72
CA VAL A 20 -5.58 1.36 -9.54
C VAL A 20 -5.14 -0.05 -9.15
N LYS A 21 -3.83 -0.26 -9.08
CA LYS A 21 -3.19 -1.49 -8.59
C LYS A 21 -2.98 -1.45 -7.08
N GLN A 22 -2.43 -0.34 -6.60
CA GLN A 22 -2.17 -0.09 -5.17
C GLN A 22 -2.34 1.40 -4.88
N ARG A 23 -2.92 1.73 -3.73
CA ARG A 23 -2.89 3.09 -3.16
C ARG A 23 -2.04 3.10 -1.90
N ARG A 24 -1.12 4.05 -1.78
CA ARG A 24 -0.30 4.25 -0.58
C ARG A 24 -0.66 5.57 0.09
N TYR A 25 -0.85 5.54 1.41
CA TYR A 25 -1.04 6.72 2.25
C TYR A 25 0.24 7.04 3.03
N TYR A 26 0.55 8.33 3.12
CA TYR A 26 1.71 8.85 3.82
C TYR A 26 1.30 9.65 5.05
N GLY A 27 2.02 9.46 6.16
CA GLY A 27 1.81 10.17 7.41
C GLY A 27 2.35 11.61 7.38
N PRO A 28 2.29 12.33 8.51
CA PRO A 28 2.80 13.70 8.63
C PRO A 28 4.32 13.85 8.42
N ASP A 29 5.06 12.76 8.53
CA ASP A 29 6.50 12.67 8.28
C ASP A 29 6.83 12.27 6.84
N GLY A 30 5.82 12.09 5.98
CA GLY A 30 5.98 11.60 4.61
C GLY A 30 6.28 10.10 4.52
N LEU A 31 6.29 9.37 5.65
CA LEU A 31 6.49 7.93 5.64
C LEU A 31 5.18 7.20 5.32
N PRO A 32 5.24 6.10 4.56
CA PRO A 32 4.11 5.20 4.35
C PRO A 32 3.49 4.74 5.68
N ILE A 33 2.16 4.82 5.78
CA ILE A 33 1.39 4.34 6.94
C ILE A 33 0.41 3.23 6.57
N GLU A 34 -0.05 3.18 5.31
CA GLU A 34 -0.96 2.16 4.80
C GLU A 34 -0.81 1.98 3.29
N ASP A 35 -0.83 0.74 2.83
CA ASP A 35 -1.11 0.39 1.43
C ASP A 35 -2.48 -0.28 1.33
N ILE A 36 -3.24 0.02 0.27
CA ILE A 36 -4.41 -0.72 -0.16
C ILE A 36 -4.08 -1.38 -1.48
N ASP A 37 -4.07 -2.71 -1.51
CA ASP A 37 -3.84 -3.47 -2.73
C ASP A 37 -5.20 -3.79 -3.36
N TYR A 38 -5.39 -3.39 -4.61
CA TYR A 38 -6.63 -3.63 -5.36
C TYR A 38 -6.53 -4.86 -6.25
N ASN A 39 -5.32 -5.20 -6.67
CA ASN A 39 -5.01 -6.44 -7.39
C ASN A 39 -3.51 -6.72 -7.35
N HIS A 40 -3.16 -7.99 -7.25
CA HIS A 40 -1.84 -8.52 -7.55
C HIS A 40 -1.96 -10.01 -7.89
N PRO A 41 -0.96 -10.63 -8.55
CA PRO A 41 -0.93 -12.08 -8.71
C PRO A 41 -1.03 -12.76 -7.35
N ASP A 42 -1.93 -13.72 -7.20
CA ASP A 42 -2.12 -14.47 -5.97
C ASP A 42 -2.42 -15.96 -6.27
N ASP A 43 -2.53 -16.76 -5.23
CA ASP A 43 -2.90 -18.19 -5.30
C ASP A 43 -4.43 -18.39 -5.22
N GLY A 44 -5.22 -17.34 -5.43
CA GLY A 44 -6.68 -17.33 -5.31
C GLY A 44 -7.20 -17.29 -3.88
N THR A 45 -6.33 -17.13 -2.87
CA THR A 45 -6.74 -17.06 -1.47
C THR A 45 -7.01 -15.64 -0.98
N HIS A 46 -6.68 -14.61 -1.78
CA HIS A 46 -6.86 -13.22 -1.36
C HIS A 46 -8.15 -12.60 -1.86
N GLU A 47 -8.93 -12.04 -0.91
CA GLU A 47 -9.95 -11.06 -1.20
C GLU A 47 -9.31 -9.69 -1.45
N PHE A 48 -9.84 -8.97 -2.43
CA PHE A 48 -9.41 -7.63 -2.79
C PHE A 48 -10.58 -6.64 -2.71
N PRO A 49 -10.32 -5.38 -2.34
CA PRO A 49 -9.02 -4.86 -1.92
C PRO A 49 -8.68 -5.30 -0.48
N HIS A 50 -7.39 -5.41 -0.16
CA HIS A 50 -6.94 -5.64 1.22
C HIS A 50 -5.89 -4.61 1.66
N ARG A 51 -5.76 -4.43 2.97
CA ARG A 51 -4.97 -3.35 3.56
C ARG A 51 -3.71 -3.88 4.22
N HIS A 52 -2.62 -3.13 4.07
CA HIS A 52 -1.35 -3.37 4.75
C HIS A 52 -0.98 -2.15 5.57
N LYS A 53 -0.89 -2.31 6.89
CA LYS A 53 -0.31 -1.27 7.74
C LYS A 53 1.21 -1.24 7.62
N TRP A 54 1.78 -0.06 7.82
CA TRP A 54 3.22 0.12 7.97
C TRP A 54 3.59 0.36 9.44
N ASP A 55 4.51 -0.44 9.95
CA ASP A 55 5.08 -0.31 11.30
C ASP A 55 6.59 -0.20 11.19
N TRP A 56 7.08 1.04 11.24
CA TRP A 56 8.50 1.36 11.08
C TRP A 56 9.39 0.88 12.23
N ASN A 57 8.81 0.33 13.31
CA ASN A 57 9.58 -0.30 14.38
C ASN A 57 9.95 -1.76 14.07
N LYS A 58 9.39 -2.34 13.00
CA LYS A 58 9.66 -3.73 12.60
C LYS A 58 10.73 -3.80 11.51
N LYS A 59 11.44 -4.93 11.50
CA LYS A 59 12.45 -5.23 10.46
C LYS A 59 11.86 -5.20 9.05
N ILE A 60 10.62 -5.67 8.90
CA ILE A 60 9.83 -5.55 7.68
C ILE A 60 8.67 -4.60 8.02
N PRO A 61 8.76 -3.31 7.62
CA PRO A 61 7.76 -2.32 8.03
C PRO A 61 6.37 -2.55 7.45
N ARG A 62 6.27 -2.95 6.19
CA ARG A 62 4.97 -3.32 5.59
C ARG A 62 4.48 -4.64 6.16
N GLN A 63 3.35 -4.62 6.86
CA GLN A 63 2.76 -5.80 7.49
C GLN A 63 2.01 -6.67 6.47
N LYS A 64 1.57 -7.86 6.90
CA LYS A 64 0.72 -8.73 6.08
C LYS A 64 -0.64 -8.06 5.82
N GLY A 65 -1.30 -8.51 4.75
CA GLY A 65 -2.60 -7.99 4.36
C GLY A 65 -3.65 -8.42 5.37
N GLU A 66 -4.49 -7.49 5.78
CA GLU A 66 -5.71 -7.73 6.54
C GLU A 66 -6.91 -7.40 5.64
N TRP A 67 -7.96 -8.22 5.72
CA TRP A 67 -9.21 -8.06 4.96
C TRP A 67 -10.00 -6.84 5.43
#